data_AF-A0A918C843-F1
#
_entry.id   AF-A0A918C843-F1
#
_cell.length_a   1.000
_cell.length_b   1.000
_cell.length_c   1.000
_cell.angle_alpha   90.00
_cell.angle_beta   90.00
_cell.angle_gamma   90.00
#
_symmetry.space_group_name_H-M   'P 1'
#
loop_
_entity.id
_entity.type
_entity.pdbx_description
1 polymer ?
#
loop_
_entity_poly.entity_id
_entity_poly.type
_entity_poly.pdbx_seq_one_letter_code
_entity_poly.pdbx_strand_id
1 'polypeptide(L)' 'MQLDVVMEVDVDVARDSAGRWWHPARPHRIRADIDVQEVPLFGEGSALS' A
#
# COMPACT_ATOMS: atom_id res chain seq x y z
N MET A 1 14.11 0.07 19.97
CA MET A 1 13.33 -0.97 19.29
C MET A 1 12.35 -0.25 18.38
N GLN A 2 12.52 -0.38 17.06
CA GLN A 2 11.50 0.03 16.10
C GLN A 2 10.46 -1.09 16.07
N LEU A 3 9.17 -0.73 16.12
CA LEU A 3 8.08 -1.68 15.89
C LEU A 3 7.68 -1.53 14.42
N ASP A 4 7.80 -2.63 13.69
CA ASP A 4 7.35 -2.70 12.31
C ASP A 4 6.04 -3.48 12.25
N VAL A 5 5.08 -2.97 11.48
CA VAL A 5 3.75 -3.57 11.32
C VAL A 5 3.35 -3.54 9.85
N VAL A 6 2.63 -4.56 9.42
CA VAL A 6 2.04 -4.62 8.08
C VAL A 6 0.60 -4.11 8.13
N MET A 7 0.25 -3.22 7.21
CA MET A 7 -1.08 -2.65 7.08
C MET A 7 -1.59 -2.83 5.66
N GLU A 8 -2.78 -3.40 5.53
CA GLU A 8 -3.56 -3.35 4.31
C GLU A 8 -4.15 -1.95 4.15
N VAL A 9 -4.02 -1.41 2.95
CA VAL A 9 -4.55 -0.10 2.58
C VAL A 9 -5.35 -0.21 1.29
N ASP A 10 -6.49 0.48 1.25
CA ASP A 10 -7.24 0.69 0.03
C ASP A 10 -6.65 1.91 -0.70
N VAL A 11 -6.27 1.76 -1.96
CA VAL A 11 -5.68 2.83 -2.77
C VAL A 11 -6.63 3.23 -3.89
N ASP A 12 -7.07 4.48 -3.85
CA ASP A 12 -7.81 5.10 -4.95
C ASP A 12 -6.83 5.76 -5.93
N VAL A 13 -7.26 5.95 -7.19
CA VAL A 13 -6.56 6.81 -8.16
C VAL A 13 -7.46 8.00 -8.43
N ALA A 14 -7.02 9.19 -8.02
CA ALA A 14 -7.77 10.42 -8.21
C ALA A 14 -6.92 11.48 -8.89
N ARG A 15 -7.57 12.48 -9.47
CA ARG A 15 -6.90 13.61 -10.10
C ARG A 15 -7.31 14.88 -9.38
N ASP A 16 -6.34 15.68 -8.96
CA ASP A 16 -6.62 16.96 -8.32
C ASP A 16 -7.09 18.01 -9.34
N SER A 17 -7.54 19.16 -8.85
CA SER A 17 -8.06 20.25 -9.70
C SER A 17 -7.00 20.87 -10.62
N ALA A 18 -5.71 20.64 -10.34
CA ALA A 18 -4.59 21.06 -11.20
C ALA A 18 -4.21 19.98 -12.22
N GLY A 19 -4.94 18.85 -12.27
CA GLY A 19 -4.67 17.77 -13.19
C GLY A 19 -3.52 16.86 -12.78
N ARG A 20 -3.08 16.87 -11.52
CA ARG A 20 -2.07 15.92 -11.02
C ARG A 20 -2.75 14.67 -10.48
N TRP A 21 -2.18 13.52 -10.80
CA TRP A 21 -2.60 12.25 -10.21
C TRP A 21 -2.16 12.20 -8.75
N TRP A 22 -3.07 11.78 -7.90
CA TRP A 22 -2.82 11.48 -6.50
C TRP A 22 -3.47 10.15 -6.15
N HIS A 23 -2.87 9.45 -5.19
CA HIS A 23 -3.28 8.10 -4.79
C HIS A 23 -3.72 8.13 -3.33
N PRO A 24 -4.99 8.46 -3.03
CA PRO A 24 -5.48 8.40 -1.67
C PRO A 24 -5.36 6.96 -1.13
N ALA A 25 -4.54 6.78 -0.09
CA ALA A 25 -4.46 5.53 0.64
C ALA A 25 -5.28 5.62 1.93
N ARG A 26 -6.20 4.68 2.14
CA ARG A 26 -7.01 4.58 3.35
C ARG A 26 -6.62 3.32 4.12
N PRO A 27 -6.30 3.41 5.43
CA PRO A 27 -6.08 2.24 6.27
C PRO A 27 -7.29 1.31 6.26
N HIS A 28 -7.06 0.03 5.98
CA HIS A 28 -8.10 -0.99 5.97
C HIS A 28 -7.99 -1.92 7.18
N ARG A 29 -6.82 -2.54 7.38
CA ARG A 29 -6.60 -3.55 8.43
C ARG A 29 -5.13 -3.72 8.78
N ILE A 30 -4.83 -3.94 10.06
CA ILE A 30 -3.49 -4.38 10.50
C ILE A 30 -3.37 -5.90 10.31
N ARG A 31 -2.32 -6.35 9.63
CA ARG A 31 -2.00 -7.77 9.40
C ARG A 31 -0.90 -8.19 10.36
N ALA A 32 -1.29 -8.53 11.60
CA ALA A 32 -0.39 -9.06 12.60
C ALA A 32 0.07 -10.51 12.30
N ASP A 33 -0.50 -11.11 11.26
CA ASP A 33 -0.22 -12.46 10.76
C ASP A 33 0.79 -12.49 9.59
N ILE A 34 1.27 -11.34 9.13
CA ILE A 34 2.28 -11.22 8.05
C ILE A 34 3.52 -10.53 8.60
N ASP A 35 4.71 -11.09 8.30
CA ASP A 35 5.98 -10.43 8.57
C ASP A 35 6.32 -9.40 7.50
N VAL A 36 6.99 -8.31 7.89
CA VAL A 36 7.37 -7.22 6.99
C VAL A 36 8.27 -7.69 5.84
N GLN A 37 9.11 -8.70 6.08
CA GLN A 37 9.98 -9.27 5.05
C GLN A 37 9.21 -10.09 4.00
N GLU A 38 7.96 -10.47 4.27
CA GLU A 38 7.10 -11.21 3.35
C GLU A 38 6.33 -10.29 2.39
N VAL A 39 6.34 -8.98 2.62
CA VAL A 39 5.68 -8.00 1.74
C VAL A 39 6.63 -7.64 0.58
N PRO A 40 6.35 -8.04 -0.67
CA PRO A 40 7.20 -7.70 -1.80
C PRO A 40 7.21 -6.19 -2.03
N LEU A 41 8.34 -5.66 -2.52
CA LEU A 41 8.38 -4.25 -2.90
C LEU A 41 7.44 -3.98 -4.06
N PHE A 42 6.94 -2.75 -4.13
CA PHE A 42 6.06 -2.33 -5.20
C PHE A 42 6.73 -2.58 -6.57
N GLY A 43 6.06 -3.37 -7.43
CA GLY A 43 6.57 -3.78 -8.74
C GLY A 43 7.24 -5.15 -8.80
N GLU A 44 7.58 -5.77 -7.66
CA GLU A 44 8.25 -7.07 -7.62
C GLU A 44 7.27 -8.27 -7.56
N GLY A 45 6.01 -8.02 -7.17
CA GLY A 45 4.97 -9.05 -7.02
C GLY A 45 3.88 -9.06 -8.10
N SER A 46 3.95 -8.18 -9.09
CA SER A 46 2.89 -8.02 -10.09
C SER A 46 3.34 -8.48 -11.47
N ALA A 47 3.02 -9.73 -11.82
CA ALA A 47 2.73 -10.11 -13.20
C ALA A 47 1.24 -9.85 -13.47
N LEU A 48 0.79 -8.60 -13.35
CA LEU A 48 -0.56 -8.23 -13.79
C LEU A 48 -0.46 -7.66 -15.20
N SER A 49 -0.70 -8.57 -16.15
CA SER A 49 -1.22 -8.29 -17.50
C SER A 49 -2.64 -7.75 -17.44
#